data_AF-X1R5P1-F1
#
_entry.id   AF-X1R5P1-F1
#
_cell.length_a   1.000
_cell.length_b   1.000
_cell.length_c   1.000
_cell.angle_alpha   90.00
_cell.angle_beta   90.00
_cell.angle_gamma   90.00
#
_symmetry.space_group_name_H-M   'P 1'
#
loop_
_entity.id
_entity.type
_entity.pdbx_description
1 polymer ?
#
loop_
_entity_poly.entity_id
_entity_poly.type
_entity_poly.pdbx_seq_one_letter_code
_entity_poly.pdbx_strand_id
1 'polypeptide(L)'
;SVYKQSIYTGFEMITKKVNNSEEVVDFYKTQIKNISYFIDAGSISKWLINKPYSREEIKRFLNVLEKVMLKIKENGLKRKE
;
A
#
# COMPACT_ATOMS: atom_id res chain seq x y z
N SER A 1 23.83 14.67 6.86
CA SER A 1 22.63 13.94 7.30
C SER A 1 21.94 13.39 6.07
N VAL A 2 22.04 12.09 5.79
CA VAL A 2 21.33 11.49 4.65
C VAL A 2 19.88 11.37 5.08
N TYR A 3 19.00 12.17 4.47
CA TYR A 3 17.57 12.10 4.71
C TYR A 3 17.14 10.66 4.49
N LYS A 4 16.68 9.98 5.54
CA LYS A 4 16.26 8.58 5.45
C LYS A 4 15.04 8.51 4.52
N GLN A 5 15.24 8.05 3.29
CA GLN A 5 14.18 7.92 2.31
C GLN A 5 13.24 6.79 2.73
N SER A 6 11.93 7.01 2.61
CA SER A 6 10.94 6.00 2.97
C SER A 6 9.65 6.15 2.20
N ILE A 7 8.98 5.03 2.00
CA ILE A 7 7.65 4.93 1.39
C ILE A 7 6.67 4.62 2.50
N TYR A 8 5.56 5.37 2.55
CA TYR A 8 4.49 5.16 3.52
C TYR A 8 3.21 4.75 2.80
N THR A 9 2.49 3.79 3.35
CA THR A 9 1.16 3.42 2.86
C THR A 9 0.11 4.37 3.45
N GLY A 10 -0.63 5.09 2.61
CA GLY A 10 -1.78 5.88 3.05
C GLY A 10 -3.09 5.15 2.77
N PHE A 11 -3.76 4.61 3.81
CA PHE A 11 -5.04 3.90 3.65
C PHE A 11 -6.27 4.83 3.70
N GLU A 12 -6.11 6.02 4.29
CA GLU A 12 -7.20 6.96 4.57
C GLU A 12 -8.02 7.33 3.32
N MET A 13 -7.35 7.55 2.18
CA MET A 13 -8.04 7.90 0.93
C MET A 13 -8.89 6.75 0.40
N ILE A 14 -8.46 5.50 0.60
CA ILE A 14 -9.24 4.32 0.21
C ILE A 14 -10.48 4.25 1.10
N THR A 15 -10.32 4.38 2.42
CA THR A 15 -11.43 4.42 3.39
C THR A 15 -12.47 5.50 3.05
N LYS A 16 -12.02 6.70 2.66
CA LYS A 16 -12.89 7.82 2.34
C LYS A 16 -13.61 7.68 1.00
N LYS A 17 -13.00 7.05 -0.01
CA LYS A 17 -13.45 7.18 -1.41
C LYS A 17 -13.92 5.89 -2.08
N VAL A 18 -13.61 4.72 -1.54
CA VAL A 18 -13.88 3.43 -2.20
C VAL A 18 -15.03 2.71 -1.49
N ASN A 19 -15.92 2.05 -2.23
CA ASN A 19 -16.94 1.20 -1.62
C ASN A 19 -16.28 -0.04 -1.01
N ASN A 20 -16.89 -0.65 0.02
CA ASN A 20 -16.30 -1.78 0.75
C ASN A 20 -14.83 -1.55 1.13
N SER A 21 -14.50 -0.33 1.53
CA SER A 21 -13.11 0.09 1.69
C SER A 21 -12.33 -0.69 2.73
N GLU A 22 -13.02 -1.26 3.73
CA GLU A 22 -12.40 -2.12 4.76
C GLU A 22 -11.76 -3.35 4.12
N GLU A 23 -12.49 -4.04 3.23
CA GLU A 23 -11.98 -5.20 2.50
C GLU A 23 -10.75 -4.83 1.65
N VAL A 24 -10.80 -3.69 0.96
CA VAL A 24 -9.69 -3.22 0.12
C VAL A 24 -8.46 -2.88 0.96
N VAL A 25 -8.65 -2.23 2.12
CA VAL A 25 -7.56 -1.88 3.04
C VAL A 25 -6.95 -3.13 3.65
N ASP A 26 -7.75 -4.10 4.08
CA ASP A 26 -7.25 -5.35 4.66
C ASP A 26 -6.53 -6.22 3.63
N PHE A 27 -7.02 -6.24 2.39
CA PHE A 27 -6.30 -6.84 1.28
C PHE A 27 -4.93 -6.17 1.07
N TYR A 28 -4.88 -4.83 1.03
CA TYR A 28 -3.63 -4.11 0.83
C TYR A 28 -2.63 -4.36 1.98
N LYS A 29 -3.09 -4.29 3.24
CA LYS A 29 -2.26 -4.61 4.42
C LYS A 29 -1.69 -6.03 4.33
N THR A 30 -2.52 -7.01 3.98
CA THR A 30 -2.08 -8.41 3.81
C THR A 30 -1.02 -8.56 2.73
N GLN A 31 -1.23 -7.97 1.55
CA GLN A 31 -0.26 -8.02 0.45
C GLN A 31 1.07 -7.35 0.82
N ILE A 32 1.02 -6.23 1.55
CA ILE A 32 2.22 -5.51 2.00
C ILE A 32 2.96 -6.26 3.09
N LYS A 33 2.26 -6.91 4.03
CA LYS A 33 2.90 -7.73 5.06
C LYS A 33 3.65 -8.94 4.48
N ASN A 34 3.18 -9.47 3.35
CA ASN A 34 3.88 -10.50 2.59
C ASN A 34 5.16 -9.99 1.91
N ILE A 35 5.31 -8.67 1.78
CA ILE A 35 6.55 -8.01 1.36
C ILE A 35 7.32 -7.65 2.64
N SER A 36 8.36 -8.41 2.96
CA SER A 36 9.15 -8.29 4.21
C SER A 36 9.90 -6.97 4.41
N TYR A 37 9.68 -5.95 3.56
CA TYR A 37 10.35 -4.65 3.60
C TYR A 37 9.54 -3.58 4.33
N PHE A 38 8.24 -3.81 4.49
CA PHE A 38 7.37 -2.91 5.22
C PHE A 38 7.34 -3.29 6.70
N ILE A 39 7.51 -2.27 7.54
CA ILE A 39 7.44 -2.37 9.00
C ILE A 39 6.17 -1.66 9.44
N ASP A 40 5.46 -2.23 10.41
CA ASP A 40 4.29 -1.59 11.00
C ASP A 40 4.71 -0.30 11.72
N ALA A 41 4.01 0.79 11.42
CA ALA A 41 4.25 2.12 11.95
C ALA A 41 2.92 2.73 12.42
N GLY A 42 2.23 2.02 13.32
CA GLY A 42 0.91 2.40 13.83
C GLY A 42 -0.19 2.07 12.83
N SER A 43 -0.94 3.07 12.37
CA SER A 43 -2.04 2.90 11.41
C SER A 43 -1.58 2.72 9.96
N ILE A 44 -0.28 2.86 9.70
CA ILE A 44 0.34 2.75 8.38
C ILE A 44 1.49 1.76 8.41
N SER A 45 1.89 1.28 7.23
CA SER A 45 3.11 0.53 7.04
C SER A 45 4.16 1.42 6.36
N LYS A 46 5.42 1.28 6.79
CA LYS A 46 6.54 2.06 6.28
C LYS A 46 7.62 1.15 5.71
N TRP A 47 8.07 1.44 4.50
CA TRP A 47 9.29 0.87 3.93
C TRP A 47 10.42 1.88 4.02
N LEU A 48 11.43 1.58 4.83
CA LEU A 48 12.66 2.36 4.93
C LEU A 48 13.64 1.96 3.81
N ILE A 49 14.05 2.93 2.99
CA ILE A 49 15.05 2.71 1.93
C ILE A 49 16.43 2.95 2.54
N ASN A 50 16.99 1.90 3.16
CA ASN A 50 18.30 1.93 3.82
C ASN A 50 19.40 1.15 3.08
N LYS A 51 19.04 0.52 1.95
CA LYS A 51 19.92 -0.26 1.11
C LYS A 51 19.46 -0.16 -0.35
N PRO A 52 20.31 -0.50 -1.33
CA PRO A 52 19.84 -0.75 -2.68
C PRO A 52 18.89 -1.96 -2.68
N TYR A 53 17.81 -1.85 -3.45
CA TYR A 53 16.88 -2.94 -3.72
C TYR A 53 17.01 -3.36 -5.18
N SER A 54 16.92 -4.67 -5.42
CA SER A 54 16.94 -5.23 -6.77
C SER A 54 15.67 -4.85 -7.55
N ARG A 55 15.73 -4.95 -8.89
CA ARG A 55 14.56 -4.66 -9.74
C ARG A 55 13.41 -5.61 -9.43
N GLU A 56 13.71 -6.85 -9.07
CA GLU A 56 12.74 -7.88 -8.71
C GLU A 56 11.99 -7.51 -7.43
N GLU A 57 12.69 -6.99 -6.42
CA GLU A 57 12.08 -6.51 -5.16
C GLU A 57 11.16 -5.31 -5.42
N ILE A 58 11.61 -4.35 -6.24
CA ILE A 58 10.81 -3.20 -6.65
C ILE A 58 9.56 -3.68 -7.43
N LYS A 59 9.74 -4.62 -8.37
CA LYS A 59 8.65 -5.17 -9.18
C LYS A 59 7.60 -5.90 -8.34
N ARG A 60 8.01 -6.62 -7.29
CA ARG A 60 7.06 -7.26 -6.35
C ARG A 60 6.14 -6.23 -5.69
N PHE A 61 6.69 -5.09 -5.26
CA PHE A 61 5.88 -4.02 -4.70
C PHE A 61 4.95 -3.38 -5.74
N LEU A 62 5.43 -3.11 -6.95
CA LEU A 62 4.60 -2.58 -8.04
C LEU A 62 3.44 -3.52 -8.39
N ASN A 63 3.67 -4.84 -8.40
CA ASN A 63 2.62 -5.83 -8.63
C ASN A 63 1.55 -5.81 -7.53
N VAL A 64 1.92 -5.53 -6.27
CA VAL A 64 0.94 -5.35 -5.19
C VAL A 64 0.08 -4.11 -5.44
N LEU A 65 0.68 -2.99 -5.84
CA LEU A 65 -0.08 -1.77 -6.17
C LEU A 65 -1.07 -2.02 -7.31
N GLU A 66 -0.66 -2.76 -8.34
CA GLU A 66 -1.53 -3.11 -9.47
C GLU A 66 -2.74 -3.94 -9.02
N LYS A 67 -2.53 -4.96 -8.17
CA LYS A 67 -3.63 -5.75 -7.60
C LYS A 67 -4.59 -4.91 -6.76
N VAL A 68 -4.06 -4.01 -5.95
CA VAL A 68 -4.88 -3.10 -5.13
C VAL A 68 -5.68 -2.14 -6.03
N MET A 69 -5.08 -1.62 -7.10
CA MET A 69 -5.78 -0.79 -8.08
C MET A 69 -6.93 -1.53 -8.75
N LEU A 70 -6.75 -2.81 -9.12
CA LEU A 70 -7.82 -3.64 -9.66
C LEU A 70 -8.96 -3.82 -8.64
N LYS A 71 -8.62 -4.15 -7.39
CA LYS A 71 -9.59 -4.30 -6.30
C LYS A 71 -10.39 -3.02 -6.04
N ILE A 72 -9.75 -1.85 -6.14
CA ILE A 72 -10.42 -0.53 -6.04
C ILE A 72 -11.39 -0.34 -7.21
N LYS A 73 -10.97 -0.68 -8.45
CA LYS A 73 -11.83 -0.56 -9.64
C LYS A 73 -13.05 -1.46 -9.56
N GLU A 74 -12.88 -2.69 -9.09
CA GLU A 74 -13.97 -3.67 -8.90
C GLU A 74 -15.03 -3.17 -7.90
N ASN A 75 -14.59 -2.58 -6.79
CA ASN A 75 -15.51 -2.04 -5.78
C ASN A 75 -16.11 -0.68 -6.19
N GLY A 76 -15.43 0.07 -7.05
CA GLY A 76 -15.85 1.39 -7.47
C GLY A 76 -15.74 2.45 -6.37
N LEU A 77 -16.01 3.70 -6.75
CA LEU A 77 -15.94 4.84 -5.85
C LEU A 77 -17.28 5.10 -5.17
N LYS A 78 -17.23 5.61 -3.94
CA LYS A 78 -18.39 6.18 -3.24
C LYS A 78 -18.91 7.36 -4.06
N ARG A 79 -20.23 7.44 -4.26
CA ARG A 79 -20.84 8.65 -4.83
C ARG A 79 -20.59 9.80 -3.87
N LYS A 80 -20.22 10.97 -4.41
CA LYS A 80 -20.22 12.20 -3.62
C LYS A 80 -21.68 12.58 -3.39
N GLU A 81 -22.06 12.70 -2.13
CA GLU A 81 -23.28 13.43 -1.73
C GLU A 81 -23.16 14.91 -2.08
#